data_AF-A0A1Q6Y8V7-F1
#
_entry.id   AF-A0A1Q6Y8V7-F1
#
_cell.length_a   1.000
_cell.length_b   1.000
_cell.length_c   1.000
_cell.angle_alpha   90.00
_cell.angle_beta   90.00
_cell.angle_gamma   90.00
#
_symmetry.space_group_name_H-M   'P 1'
#
loop_
_entity.id
_entity.type
_entity.pdbx_description
1 polymer ?
#
loop_
_entity_poly.entity_id
_entity_poly.type
_entity_poly.pdbx_seq_one_letter_code
_entity_poly.pdbx_strand_id
1 'polypeptide(L)'
;MNLLQMARRFGMACLLLLAPLSIPARASSLTLPPETPAILDKIYSFDLQGAVEAAQHMEQERLNHPLGYLLETEALWWRIWCASADFKYGMSDARRRPKLESDRRYFELAAKALSLAEAQNKQGENAEMQFYAGMAEAAFARLYALRGENRNTARAGVRGREHFLRAKTLDTDLVDADLGLGLYNYYVDALSSLARILRFFMGIPGGSKQDGVRLLEHAMAQGVLTSNIARFYLALNLHRYDQQYEKALGVLGPLAEKYPTNPLFQLARGDLYAKLGRKQQALACYRAASALPVQDAECQNHIHELARVSIAALGSQ
;
A
#
# COMPACT_ATOMS: atom_id res chain seq x y z
N MET A 1 53.48 19.70 -71.96
CA MET A 1 52.94 20.94 -71.37
C MET A 1 52.61 20.66 -69.92
N ASN A 2 53.25 21.39 -69.00
CA ASN A 2 52.95 21.61 -67.57
C ASN A 2 51.46 21.47 -67.18
N LEU A 3 50.99 21.23 -65.95
CA LEU A 3 51.49 21.07 -64.57
C LEU A 3 50.22 20.81 -63.69
N LEU A 4 50.42 20.25 -62.49
CA LEU A 4 49.62 20.46 -61.24
C LEU A 4 48.36 19.61 -60.91
N GLN A 5 48.49 18.95 -59.75
CA GLN A 5 47.50 18.75 -58.65
C GLN A 5 46.38 17.71 -58.88
N MET A 6 45.98 16.84 -57.94
CA MET A 6 46.18 16.79 -56.48
C MET A 6 45.80 15.37 -56.01
N ALA A 7 46.56 14.83 -55.07
CA ALA A 7 46.30 13.56 -54.40
C ALA A 7 44.98 13.58 -53.61
N ARG A 8 44.17 12.52 -53.69
CA ARG A 8 43.28 12.10 -52.59
C ARG A 8 43.33 10.58 -52.43
N ARG A 9 43.62 10.21 -51.18
CA ARG A 9 44.05 8.90 -50.71
C ARG A 9 42.87 7.93 -50.57
N PHE A 10 43.17 6.67 -50.85
CA PHE A 10 42.42 5.48 -50.45
C PHE A 10 42.04 5.51 -48.96
N GLY A 11 40.80 5.16 -48.65
CA GLY A 11 40.30 4.97 -47.30
C GLY A 11 38.99 4.18 -47.31
N MET A 12 39.08 2.88 -47.61
CA MET A 12 37.96 1.94 -47.55
C MET A 12 37.74 1.57 -46.08
N ALA A 13 36.80 2.24 -45.42
CA ALA A 13 36.44 1.97 -44.02
C ALA A 13 35.42 0.82 -43.96
N CYS A 14 35.85 -0.34 -43.46
CA CYS A 14 34.97 -1.43 -43.03
C CYS A 14 34.12 -0.95 -41.85
N LEU A 15 32.86 -0.59 -42.12
CA LEU A 15 31.83 -0.42 -41.10
C LEU A 15 31.30 -1.81 -40.71
N LEU A 16 31.88 -2.38 -39.66
CA LEU A 16 31.28 -3.49 -38.92
C LEU A 16 30.04 -2.95 -38.19
N LEU A 17 28.86 -3.23 -38.75
CA LEU A 17 27.57 -3.05 -38.09
C LEU A 17 27.44 -4.06 -36.96
N LEU A 18 27.99 -3.73 -35.78
CA LEU A 18 27.59 -4.35 -34.52
C LEU A 18 26.16 -3.89 -34.22
N ALA A 19 25.18 -4.72 -34.59
CA ALA A 19 23.82 -4.55 -34.11
C ALA A 19 23.85 -4.60 -32.58
N PRO A 20 23.30 -3.59 -31.87
CA PRO A 20 23.20 -3.67 -30.42
C PRO A 20 22.25 -4.83 -30.11
N LEU A 21 22.80 -5.91 -29.57
CA LEU A 21 22.03 -6.94 -28.88
C LEU A 21 21.28 -6.22 -27.76
N SER A 22 20.01 -5.95 -28.00
CA SER A 22 19.08 -5.51 -26.96
C SER A 22 18.95 -6.68 -25.99
N ILE A 23 19.76 -6.70 -24.96
CA ILE A 23 19.50 -7.54 -23.79
C ILE A 23 18.11 -7.09 -23.33
N PRO A 24 17.07 -7.94 -23.34
CA PRO A 24 15.80 -7.56 -22.77
C PRO A 24 16.11 -7.16 -21.33
N ALA A 25 15.88 -5.89 -20.99
CA ALA A 25 15.90 -5.45 -19.61
C ALA A 25 14.95 -6.39 -18.88
N ARG A 26 15.52 -7.26 -18.05
CA ARG A 26 14.75 -8.21 -17.26
C ARG A 26 13.83 -7.33 -16.43
N ALA A 27 12.54 -7.31 -16.73
CA ALA A 27 11.55 -6.59 -15.94
C ALA A 27 11.62 -7.19 -14.53
N SER A 28 12.36 -6.53 -13.64
CA SER A 28 12.57 -7.02 -12.29
C SER A 28 11.36 -6.60 -11.47
N SER A 29 10.35 -7.47 -11.51
CA SER A 29 9.16 -7.42 -10.67
C SER A 29 9.26 -8.51 -9.62
N LEU A 30 8.54 -8.35 -8.50
CA LEU A 30 8.32 -9.45 -7.56
C LEU A 30 7.92 -10.71 -8.31
N THR A 31 8.54 -11.85 -7.99
CA THR A 31 8.16 -13.13 -8.57
C THR A 31 7.06 -13.74 -7.71
N LEU A 32 5.83 -13.30 -7.96
CA LEU A 32 4.69 -13.73 -7.15
C LEU A 32 4.26 -15.16 -7.52
N PRO A 33 3.92 -16.01 -6.54
CA PRO A 33 3.16 -17.23 -6.78
C PRO A 33 1.90 -16.96 -7.63
N PRO A 34 1.54 -17.86 -8.57
CA PRO A 34 0.45 -17.63 -9.52
C PRO A 34 -0.92 -17.44 -8.86
N GLU A 35 -1.12 -17.96 -7.65
CA GLU A 35 -2.35 -17.81 -6.88
C GLU A 35 -2.46 -16.45 -6.16
N THR A 36 -1.38 -15.67 -6.05
CA THR A 36 -1.36 -14.38 -5.32
C THR A 36 -2.43 -13.38 -5.80
N PRO A 37 -2.62 -13.14 -7.12
CA PRO A 37 -3.66 -12.23 -7.60
C PRO A 37 -5.06 -12.61 -7.13
N ALA A 38 -5.38 -13.91 -7.09
CA ALA A 38 -6.69 -14.38 -6.63
C ALA A 38 -6.91 -14.13 -5.14
N ILE A 39 -5.85 -14.26 -4.31
CA ILE A 39 -5.91 -13.93 -2.88
C ILE A 39 -6.11 -12.43 -2.68
N LEU A 40 -5.38 -11.60 -3.42
CA LEU A 40 -5.55 -10.14 -3.38
C LEU A 40 -6.97 -9.74 -3.80
N ASP A 41 -7.51 -10.34 -4.86
CA ASP A 41 -8.88 -10.06 -5.28
C ASP A 41 -9.89 -10.41 -4.19
N LYS A 42 -9.69 -11.50 -3.43
CA LYS A 42 -10.52 -11.80 -2.26
C LYS A 42 -10.41 -10.75 -1.17
N ILE A 43 -9.18 -10.34 -0.81
CA ILE A 43 -8.93 -9.27 0.17
C ILE A 43 -9.68 -7.98 -0.23
N TYR A 44 -9.48 -7.53 -1.47
CA TYR A 44 -9.99 -6.23 -1.92
C TYR A 44 -11.46 -6.28 -2.35
N SER A 45 -12.03 -7.43 -2.68
CA SER A 45 -13.48 -7.64 -2.80
C SER A 45 -14.18 -7.86 -1.45
N PHE A 46 -13.41 -7.88 -0.36
CA PHE A 46 -13.85 -8.02 1.03
C PHE A 46 -14.33 -9.44 1.41
N ASP A 47 -13.97 -10.47 0.63
CA ASP A 47 -14.03 -11.88 1.02
C ASP A 47 -12.84 -12.23 1.93
N LEU A 48 -12.85 -11.68 3.15
CA LEU A 48 -11.71 -11.78 4.07
C LEU A 48 -11.48 -13.20 4.57
N GLN A 49 -12.53 -13.99 4.79
CA GLN A 49 -12.40 -15.39 5.22
C GLN A 49 -11.80 -16.24 4.10
N GLY A 50 -12.31 -16.12 2.87
CA GLY A 50 -11.73 -16.83 1.73
C GLY A 50 -10.29 -16.41 1.45
N ALA A 51 -9.94 -15.14 1.69
CA ALA A 51 -8.56 -14.68 1.61
C ALA A 51 -7.64 -15.33 2.66
N VAL A 52 -8.11 -15.45 3.91
CA VAL A 52 -7.38 -16.14 4.99
C VAL A 52 -7.16 -17.61 4.64
N GLU A 53 -8.20 -18.31 4.20
CA GLU A 53 -8.10 -19.73 3.83
C GLU A 53 -7.10 -19.96 2.68
N ALA A 54 -7.15 -19.11 1.65
CA ALA A 54 -6.24 -19.21 0.51
C ALA A 54 -4.79 -18.83 0.89
N ALA A 55 -4.60 -17.85 1.77
CA ALA A 55 -3.28 -17.50 2.30
C ALA A 55 -2.69 -18.65 3.13
N GLN A 56 -3.49 -19.29 3.99
CA GLN A 56 -3.08 -20.46 4.77
C GLN A 56 -2.73 -21.66 3.88
N HIS A 57 -3.44 -21.87 2.78
CA HIS A 57 -3.08 -22.88 1.79
C HIS A 57 -1.69 -22.58 1.19
N MET A 58 -1.41 -21.32 0.83
CA MET A 58 -0.08 -20.91 0.36
C MET A 58 1.01 -21.12 1.42
N GLU A 59 0.72 -20.85 2.69
CA GLU A 59 1.65 -21.12 3.80
C GLU A 59 2.02 -22.60 3.88
N GLN A 60 1.05 -23.50 3.68
CA GLN A 60 1.26 -24.95 3.71
C GLN A 60 2.07 -25.47 2.52
N GLU A 61 1.80 -24.95 1.31
CA GLU A 61 2.55 -25.32 0.11
C GLU A 61 3.99 -24.76 0.12
N ARG A 62 4.20 -23.61 0.76
CA ARG A 62 5.47 -22.87 0.74
C ARG A 62 5.91 -22.50 2.16
N LEU A 63 6.21 -23.51 2.97
CA LEU A 63 6.52 -23.40 4.41
C LEU A 63 7.58 -22.33 4.77
N ASN A 64 8.54 -22.08 3.88
CA ASN A 64 9.64 -21.13 4.10
C ASN A 64 9.45 -19.78 3.40
N HIS A 65 8.30 -19.51 2.79
CA HIS A 65 8.03 -18.29 2.04
C HIS A 65 7.22 -17.27 2.85
N PRO A 66 7.66 -16.00 3.00
CA PRO A 66 6.96 -15.01 3.83
C PRO A 66 5.56 -14.59 3.34
N LEU A 67 5.31 -14.67 2.03
CA LEU A 67 4.15 -14.03 1.40
C LEU A 67 2.79 -14.54 1.90
N GLY A 68 2.61 -15.83 2.15
CA GLY A 68 1.34 -16.37 2.66
C GLY A 68 0.93 -15.70 3.98
N TYR A 69 1.88 -15.63 4.92
CA TYR A 69 1.69 -14.96 6.20
C TYR A 69 1.40 -13.45 6.05
N LEU A 70 2.03 -12.77 5.09
CA LEU A 70 1.74 -11.35 4.80
C LEU A 70 0.34 -11.16 4.22
N LEU A 71 -0.12 -12.05 3.35
CA LEU A 71 -1.47 -12.01 2.79
C LEU A 71 -2.54 -12.30 3.84
N GLU A 72 -2.31 -13.28 4.74
CA GLU A 72 -3.20 -13.49 5.90
C GLU A 72 -3.22 -12.24 6.78
N THR A 73 -2.04 -11.66 7.08
CA THR A 73 -1.92 -10.42 7.86
C THR A 73 -2.69 -9.27 7.22
N GLU A 74 -2.71 -9.16 5.89
CA GLU A 74 -3.48 -8.15 5.16
C GLU A 74 -4.99 -8.39 5.26
N ALA A 75 -5.46 -9.62 5.10
CA ALA A 75 -6.88 -9.95 5.30
C ALA A 75 -7.35 -9.61 6.72
N LEU A 76 -6.53 -9.95 7.73
CA LEU A 76 -6.78 -9.58 9.12
C LEU A 76 -6.80 -8.06 9.33
N TRP A 77 -5.92 -7.33 8.64
CA TRP A 77 -5.89 -5.87 8.73
C TRP A 77 -7.19 -5.24 8.26
N TRP A 78 -7.78 -5.69 7.16
CA TRP A 78 -9.04 -5.14 6.67
C TRP A 78 -10.21 -5.39 7.63
N ARG A 79 -10.21 -6.53 8.34
CA ARG A 79 -11.14 -6.79 9.45
C ARG A 79 -10.92 -5.83 10.62
N ILE A 80 -9.67 -5.66 11.06
CA ILE A 80 -9.31 -4.70 12.13
C ILE A 80 -9.68 -3.27 11.73
N TRP A 81 -9.41 -2.88 10.48
CA TRP A 81 -9.73 -1.57 9.95
C TRP A 81 -11.24 -1.33 10.04
N CYS A 82 -12.04 -2.29 9.58
CA CYS A 82 -13.49 -2.22 9.65
C CYS A 82 -14.01 -2.07 11.08
N ALA A 83 -13.60 -2.97 11.98
CA ALA A 83 -14.03 -2.97 13.38
C ALA A 83 -13.58 -1.72 14.16
N SER A 84 -12.59 -0.99 13.66
CA SER A 84 -12.06 0.21 14.31
C SER A 84 -12.40 1.51 13.60
N ALA A 85 -13.17 1.43 12.51
CA ALA A 85 -13.54 2.61 11.75
C ALA A 85 -14.42 3.54 12.59
N ASP A 86 -14.49 4.82 12.24
CA ASP A 86 -15.42 5.77 12.83
C ASP A 86 -15.66 6.89 11.84
N PHE A 87 -16.86 7.47 11.83
CA PHE A 87 -17.18 8.60 10.96
C PHE A 87 -16.92 9.91 11.70
N LYS A 88 -15.80 10.55 11.36
CA LYS A 88 -15.40 11.83 11.94
C LYS A 88 -14.82 12.76 10.89
N TYR A 89 -15.12 14.05 11.02
CA TYR A 89 -14.65 15.10 10.11
C TYR A 89 -15.07 14.86 8.64
N GLY A 90 -16.20 14.19 8.44
CA GLY A 90 -16.75 13.85 7.12
C GLY A 90 -16.01 12.70 6.42
N MET A 91 -15.51 11.72 7.18
CA MET A 91 -14.78 10.57 6.67
C MET A 91 -14.92 9.36 7.60
N SER A 92 -15.28 8.22 7.03
CA SER A 92 -15.17 6.89 7.61
C SER A 92 -13.72 6.42 7.53
N ASP A 93 -13.10 6.16 8.68
CA ASP A 93 -11.66 5.88 8.75
C ASP A 93 -11.31 5.09 10.01
N ALA A 94 -10.32 4.19 9.94
CA ALA A 94 -9.83 3.45 11.11
C ALA A 94 -9.25 4.41 12.16
N ARG A 95 -9.73 4.29 13.41
CA ARG A 95 -9.36 5.15 14.53
C ARG A 95 -8.71 4.37 15.66
N ARG A 96 -8.25 5.14 16.64
CA ARG A 96 -7.64 4.59 17.85
C ARG A 96 -8.56 3.57 18.50
N ARG A 97 -8.01 2.40 18.83
CA ARG A 97 -8.72 1.28 19.47
C ARG A 97 -7.91 0.72 20.65
N PRO A 98 -8.56 0.06 21.63
CA PRO A 98 -7.84 -0.61 22.71
C PRO A 98 -7.00 -1.79 22.20
N LYS A 99 -6.13 -2.29 23.08
CA LYS A 99 -5.40 -3.55 22.84
C LYS A 99 -6.37 -4.71 23.03
N LEU A 100 -6.54 -5.56 22.01
CA LEU A 100 -7.35 -6.77 22.10
C LEU A 100 -6.47 -8.03 22.03
N GLU A 101 -6.92 -9.13 22.63
CA GLU A 101 -6.24 -10.43 22.53
C GLU A 101 -6.26 -10.95 21.09
N SER A 102 -7.30 -10.64 20.32
CA SER A 102 -7.42 -10.97 18.90
C SER A 102 -6.29 -10.37 18.03
N ASP A 103 -5.60 -9.34 18.53
CA ASP A 103 -4.42 -8.76 17.87
C ASP A 103 -3.21 -9.71 17.88
N ARG A 104 -3.19 -10.71 18.76
CA ARG A 104 -2.07 -11.63 18.93
C ARG A 104 -1.74 -12.38 17.63
N ARG A 105 -2.75 -12.99 16.99
CA ARG A 105 -2.57 -13.72 15.72
C ARG A 105 -1.96 -12.83 14.64
N TYR A 106 -2.43 -11.59 14.57
CA TYR A 106 -1.91 -10.60 13.63
C TYR A 106 -0.42 -10.31 13.85
N PHE A 107 0.01 -10.12 15.10
CA PHE A 107 1.42 -9.93 15.43
C PHE A 107 2.26 -11.19 15.16
N GLU A 108 1.73 -12.38 15.45
CA GLU A 108 2.42 -13.65 15.20
C GLU A 108 2.68 -13.89 13.71
N LEU A 109 1.71 -13.60 12.85
CA LEU A 109 1.87 -13.71 11.39
C LEU A 109 2.93 -12.74 10.85
N ALA A 110 2.86 -11.46 11.22
CA ALA A 110 3.85 -10.48 10.82
C ALA A 110 5.25 -10.85 11.33
N ALA A 111 5.37 -11.34 12.57
CA ALA A 111 6.63 -11.81 13.13
C ALA A 111 7.18 -13.03 12.39
N LYS A 112 6.32 -13.97 12.00
CA LYS A 112 6.70 -15.15 11.22
C LYS A 112 7.21 -14.75 9.83
N ALA A 113 6.50 -13.85 9.14
CA ALA A 113 6.92 -13.31 7.85
C ALA A 113 8.28 -12.63 7.94
N LEU A 114 8.47 -11.73 8.93
CA LEU A 114 9.74 -11.05 9.17
C LEU A 114 10.88 -12.05 9.41
N SER A 115 10.66 -13.02 10.30
CA SER A 115 11.66 -14.03 10.64
C SER A 115 12.09 -14.87 9.44
N LEU A 116 11.15 -15.28 8.58
CA LEU A 116 11.44 -16.04 7.36
C LEU A 116 12.23 -15.19 6.36
N ALA A 117 11.83 -13.94 6.15
CA ALA A 117 12.50 -13.02 5.24
C ALA A 117 13.94 -12.72 5.69
N GLU A 118 14.14 -12.44 6.98
CA GLU A 118 15.48 -12.22 7.56
C GLU A 118 16.36 -13.46 7.51
N ALA A 119 15.79 -14.65 7.75
CA ALA A 119 16.53 -15.91 7.66
C ALA A 119 17.06 -16.16 6.25
N GLN A 120 16.25 -15.89 5.21
CA GLN A 120 16.70 -15.99 3.82
C GLN A 120 17.74 -14.93 3.48
N ASN A 121 17.55 -13.67 3.89
CA ASN A 121 18.54 -12.61 3.69
C ASN A 121 19.90 -12.90 4.33
N LYS A 122 19.94 -13.64 5.44
CA LYS A 122 21.19 -14.10 6.07
C LYS A 122 21.94 -15.14 5.23
N GLN A 123 21.25 -15.93 4.41
CA GLN A 123 21.85 -16.92 3.52
C GLN A 123 22.33 -16.30 2.21
N GLY A 124 21.61 -15.28 1.75
CA GLY A 124 21.96 -14.48 0.58
C GLY A 124 21.01 -13.32 0.48
N GLU A 125 21.54 -12.10 0.45
CA GLU A 125 20.69 -10.93 0.47
C GLU A 125 19.87 -10.80 -0.81
N ASN A 126 18.56 -10.56 -0.64
CA ASN A 126 17.60 -10.62 -1.72
C ASN A 126 16.63 -9.43 -1.61
N ALA A 127 16.41 -8.72 -2.73
CA ALA A 127 15.55 -7.53 -2.77
C ALA A 127 14.10 -7.84 -2.37
N GLU A 128 13.54 -8.96 -2.83
CA GLU A 128 12.20 -9.42 -2.50
C GLU A 128 12.07 -9.76 -1.01
N MET A 129 13.07 -10.44 -0.42
CA MET A 129 13.06 -10.73 1.02
C MET A 129 13.21 -9.46 1.86
N GLN A 130 14.05 -8.51 1.44
CA GLN A 130 14.10 -7.19 2.09
C GLN A 130 12.73 -6.49 2.01
N PHE A 131 12.06 -6.54 0.85
CA PHE A 131 10.72 -6.00 0.72
C PHE A 131 9.70 -6.68 1.65
N TYR A 132 9.69 -8.02 1.75
CA TYR A 132 8.78 -8.73 2.65
C TYR A 132 9.06 -8.45 4.13
N ALA A 133 10.32 -8.31 4.53
CA ALA A 133 10.68 -7.85 5.88
C ALA A 133 10.13 -6.43 6.15
N GLY A 134 10.25 -5.53 5.17
CA GLY A 134 9.68 -4.18 5.24
C GLY A 134 8.16 -4.19 5.39
N MET A 135 7.47 -5.06 4.65
CA MET A 135 6.01 -5.23 4.75
C MET A 135 5.56 -5.73 6.12
N ALA A 136 6.32 -6.66 6.73
CA ALA A 136 6.04 -7.12 8.10
C ALA A 136 6.22 -5.99 9.15
N GLU A 137 7.27 -5.18 9.02
CA GLU A 137 7.47 -4.01 9.88
C GLU A 137 6.37 -2.94 9.68
N ALA A 138 5.92 -2.72 8.45
CA ALA A 138 4.78 -1.85 8.17
C ALA A 138 3.49 -2.40 8.80
N ALA A 139 3.30 -3.72 8.78
CA ALA A 139 2.18 -4.39 9.46
C ALA A 139 2.22 -4.17 10.99
N PHE A 140 3.40 -4.21 11.62
CA PHE A 140 3.53 -3.82 13.02
C PHE A 140 3.19 -2.34 13.24
N ALA A 141 3.75 -1.45 12.43
CA ALA A 141 3.59 -0.02 12.57
C ALA A 141 2.11 0.40 12.54
N ARG A 142 1.32 -0.14 11.61
CA ARG A 142 -0.10 0.21 11.45
C ARG A 142 -0.96 -0.20 12.65
N LEU A 143 -0.75 -1.39 13.23
CA LEU A 143 -1.51 -1.82 14.40
C LEU A 143 -1.06 -1.10 15.68
N TYR A 144 0.25 -0.88 15.85
CA TYR A 144 0.74 -0.03 16.95
C TYR A 144 0.16 1.39 16.86
N ALA A 145 0.01 1.95 15.66
CA ALA A 145 -0.57 3.27 15.47
C ALA A 145 -2.04 3.33 15.93
N LEU A 146 -2.85 2.34 15.54
CA LEU A 146 -4.23 2.23 16.01
C LEU A 146 -4.32 2.04 17.54
N ARG A 147 -3.33 1.38 18.15
CA ARG A 147 -3.26 1.23 19.63
C ARG A 147 -2.68 2.46 20.35
N GLY A 148 -2.26 3.50 19.63
CA GLY A 148 -1.61 4.67 20.20
C GLY A 148 -0.21 4.41 20.76
N GLU A 149 0.45 3.32 20.35
CA GLU A 149 1.78 2.91 20.79
C GLU A 149 2.88 3.64 20.00
N ASN A 150 2.89 4.96 20.08
CA ASN A 150 3.67 5.85 19.19
C ASN A 150 5.15 5.49 19.07
N ARG A 151 5.81 5.08 20.18
CA ARG A 151 7.22 4.65 20.17
C ARG A 151 7.43 3.38 19.35
N ASN A 152 6.53 2.41 19.48
CA ASN A 152 6.58 1.16 18.74
C ASN A 152 6.25 1.39 17.25
N THR A 153 5.26 2.26 16.97
CA THR A 153 4.96 2.71 15.61
C THR A 153 6.16 3.34 14.93
N ALA A 154 6.83 4.30 15.60
CA ALA A 154 8.00 4.97 15.06
C ALA A 154 9.13 3.98 14.79
N ARG A 155 9.44 3.10 15.76
CA ARG A 155 10.51 2.10 15.62
C ARG A 155 10.24 1.14 14.45
N ALA A 156 9.03 0.59 14.37
CA ALA A 156 8.65 -0.31 13.29
C ALA A 156 8.66 0.42 11.93
N GLY A 157 8.16 1.66 11.86
CA GLY A 157 8.20 2.47 10.64
C GLY A 157 9.62 2.75 10.13
N VAL A 158 10.57 3.04 11.04
CA VAL A 158 11.98 3.24 10.67
C VAL A 158 12.61 1.95 10.16
N ARG A 159 12.44 0.82 10.84
CA ARG A 159 12.95 -0.48 10.38
C ARG A 159 12.34 -0.91 9.05
N GLY A 160 11.03 -0.71 8.89
CA GLY A 160 10.35 -0.96 7.61
C GLY A 160 10.96 -0.13 6.48
N ARG A 161 11.21 1.17 6.70
CA ARG A 161 11.88 2.03 5.73
C ARG A 161 13.29 1.55 5.38
N GLU A 162 14.08 1.13 6.36
CA GLU A 162 15.43 0.60 6.12
C GLU A 162 15.39 -0.61 5.19
N HIS A 163 14.48 -1.55 5.44
CA HIS A 163 14.24 -2.70 4.57
C HIS A 163 13.81 -2.31 3.16
N PHE A 164 12.85 -1.39 3.01
CA PHE A 164 12.42 -0.94 1.68
C PHE A 164 13.53 -0.21 0.90
N LEU A 165 14.33 0.63 1.56
CA LEU A 165 15.49 1.26 0.93
C LEU A 165 16.54 0.22 0.52
N ARG A 166 16.76 -0.80 1.35
CA ARG A 166 17.71 -1.87 1.02
C ARG A 166 17.20 -2.68 -0.17
N ALA A 167 15.91 -2.99 -0.22
CA ALA A 167 15.27 -3.63 -1.36
C ALA A 167 15.51 -2.82 -2.65
N LYS A 168 15.27 -1.50 -2.64
CA LYS A 168 15.53 -0.60 -3.78
C LYS A 168 17.01 -0.47 -4.17
N THR A 169 17.92 -0.72 -3.23
CA THR A 169 19.38 -0.73 -3.50
C THR A 169 19.80 -2.00 -4.22
N LEU A 170 19.17 -3.13 -3.90
CA LEU A 170 19.43 -4.43 -4.51
C LEU A 170 18.72 -4.56 -5.86
N ASP A 171 17.54 -3.95 -5.98
CA ASP A 171 16.73 -3.93 -7.19
C ASP A 171 16.02 -2.57 -7.32
N THR A 172 16.52 -1.72 -8.20
CA THR A 172 15.97 -0.38 -8.43
C THR A 172 14.57 -0.41 -9.05
N ASP A 173 14.24 -1.49 -9.73
CA ASP A 173 12.99 -1.65 -10.48
C ASP A 173 11.90 -2.32 -9.64
N LEU A 174 12.21 -2.70 -8.39
CA LEU A 174 11.24 -3.21 -7.42
C LEU A 174 10.23 -2.12 -7.01
N VAL A 175 9.21 -1.93 -7.83
CA VAL A 175 8.20 -0.88 -7.68
C VAL A 175 7.42 -1.03 -6.37
N ASP A 176 7.10 -2.25 -5.96
CA ASP A 176 6.22 -2.50 -4.82
C ASP A 176 6.75 -1.90 -3.50
N ALA A 177 8.07 -1.75 -3.35
CA ALA A 177 8.68 -1.09 -2.20
C ALA A 177 8.35 0.41 -2.10
N ASP A 178 7.92 1.03 -3.20
CA ASP A 178 7.54 2.44 -3.25
C ASP A 178 6.26 2.71 -2.43
N LEU A 179 5.40 1.70 -2.18
CA LEU A 179 4.29 1.82 -1.22
C LEU A 179 4.82 2.25 0.15
N GLY A 180 5.74 1.46 0.71
CA GLY A 180 6.22 1.64 2.08
C GLY A 180 7.02 2.92 2.25
N LEU A 181 7.90 3.21 1.28
CA LEU A 181 8.66 4.47 1.23
C LEU A 181 7.73 5.68 1.04
N GLY A 182 6.72 5.54 0.19
CA GLY A 182 5.73 6.56 -0.08
C GLY A 182 4.93 6.94 1.17
N LEU A 183 4.38 5.95 1.87
CA LEU A 183 3.66 6.16 3.13
C LEU A 183 4.55 6.74 4.22
N TYR A 184 5.77 6.25 4.38
CA TYR A 184 6.72 6.80 5.34
C TYR A 184 6.97 8.29 5.08
N ASN A 185 7.33 8.63 3.84
CA ASN A 185 7.65 10.00 3.46
C ASN A 185 6.44 10.93 3.60
N TYR A 186 5.25 10.45 3.25
CA TYR A 186 4.01 11.19 3.43
C TYR A 186 3.76 11.49 4.92
N TYR A 187 3.82 10.47 5.78
CA TYR A 187 3.44 10.63 7.19
C TYR A 187 4.47 11.39 8.02
N VAL A 188 5.77 11.22 7.77
CA VAL A 188 6.80 11.98 8.51
C VAL A 188 6.70 13.47 8.23
N ASP A 189 6.35 13.87 7.01
CA ASP A 189 6.19 15.28 6.66
C ASP A 189 4.83 15.85 7.14
N ALA A 190 3.79 15.01 7.16
CA ALA A 190 2.47 15.32 7.72
C ALA A 190 2.43 15.35 9.26
N LEU A 191 3.54 15.05 9.96
CA LEU A 191 3.64 15.22 11.41
C LEU A 191 3.34 16.68 11.81
N SER A 192 2.75 16.86 13.00
CA SER A 192 2.56 18.21 13.55
C SER A 192 3.90 18.95 13.63
N SER A 193 3.88 20.28 13.58
CA SER A 193 5.10 21.09 13.60
C SER A 193 6.00 20.77 14.80
N LEU A 194 5.40 20.49 15.97
CA LEU A 194 6.11 20.06 17.17
C LEU A 194 6.71 18.65 17.02
N ALA A 195 5.96 17.70 16.44
CA ALA A 195 6.47 16.35 16.20
C ALA A 195 7.59 16.31 15.13
N ARG A 196 7.54 17.19 14.13
CA ARG A 196 8.60 17.33 13.11
C ARG A 196 9.92 17.82 13.72
N ILE A 197 9.87 18.66 14.75
CA ILE A 197 11.06 19.08 15.52
C ILE A 197 11.55 17.94 16.41
N LEU A 198 10.65 17.26 17.12
CA LEU A 198 11.02 16.19 18.05
C LEU A 198 11.51 14.91 17.37
N ARG A 199 11.29 14.75 16.05
CA ARG A 199 11.68 13.56 15.28
C ARG A 199 13.16 13.23 15.37
N PHE A 200 14.03 14.24 15.49
CA PHE A 200 15.48 14.06 15.62
C PHE A 200 15.83 13.31 16.92
N PHE A 201 15.20 13.65 18.03
CA PHE A 201 15.40 12.97 19.32
C PHE A 201 14.82 11.56 19.35
N MET A 202 13.84 11.29 18.49
CA MET A 202 13.23 9.96 18.34
C MET A 202 13.95 9.09 17.30
N GLY A 203 14.99 9.60 16.63
CA GLY A 203 15.73 8.86 15.60
C GLY A 203 14.90 8.56 14.34
N ILE A 204 13.96 9.43 13.98
CA ILE A 204 13.10 9.25 12.80
C ILE A 204 13.69 10.04 11.61
N PRO A 205 14.23 9.35 10.58
CA PRO A 205 14.70 9.99 9.35
C PRO A 205 13.63 10.86 8.70
N GLY A 206 14.05 11.96 8.06
CA GLY A 206 13.14 12.86 7.36
C GLY A 206 12.55 12.22 6.09
N GLY A 207 11.53 12.87 5.54
CA GLY A 207 10.90 12.54 4.28
C GLY A 207 10.20 13.77 3.70
N SER A 208 9.83 13.69 2.42
CA SER A 208 9.11 14.75 1.70
C SER A 208 7.73 14.22 1.31
N LYS A 209 6.65 14.95 1.64
CA LYS A 209 5.30 14.55 1.21
C LYS A 209 5.18 14.47 -0.31
N GLN A 210 5.84 15.37 -1.04
CA GLN A 210 5.84 15.36 -2.50
C GLN A 210 6.46 14.08 -3.06
N ASP A 211 7.60 13.65 -2.51
CA ASP A 211 8.19 12.36 -2.86
C ASP A 211 7.31 11.20 -2.45
N GLY A 212 6.66 11.31 -1.28
CA GLY A 212 5.68 10.35 -0.80
C GLY A 212 4.55 10.12 -1.81
N VAL A 213 3.94 11.20 -2.30
CA VAL A 213 2.89 11.15 -3.33
C VAL A 213 3.41 10.53 -4.62
N ARG A 214 4.58 10.94 -5.12
CA ARG A 214 5.17 10.40 -6.35
C ARG A 214 5.40 8.89 -6.26
N LEU A 215 5.94 8.41 -5.14
CA LEU A 215 6.19 6.99 -4.89
C LEU A 215 4.88 6.19 -4.81
N LEU A 216 3.85 6.73 -4.14
CA LEU A 216 2.53 6.10 -4.08
C LEU A 216 1.84 6.05 -5.46
N GLU A 217 1.95 7.11 -6.27
CA GLU A 217 1.45 7.14 -7.64
C GLU A 217 2.16 6.10 -8.52
N HIS A 218 3.47 5.91 -8.33
CA HIS A 218 4.24 4.88 -9.04
C HIS A 218 3.84 3.46 -8.61
N ALA A 219 3.77 3.19 -7.31
CA ALA A 219 3.31 1.89 -6.78
C ALA A 219 1.88 1.56 -7.23
N MET A 220 0.99 2.54 -7.25
CA MET A 220 -0.37 2.40 -7.77
C MET A 220 -0.38 2.01 -9.26
N ALA A 221 0.50 2.61 -10.07
CA ALA A 221 0.49 2.41 -11.51
C ALA A 221 1.19 1.12 -11.97
N GLN A 222 2.29 0.73 -11.29
CA GLN A 222 3.21 -0.30 -11.77
C GLN A 222 3.47 -1.44 -10.76
N GLY A 223 3.00 -1.31 -9.50
CA GLY A 223 3.16 -2.37 -8.50
C GLY A 223 2.30 -3.59 -8.81
N VAL A 224 2.79 -4.79 -8.50
CA VAL A 224 2.07 -6.05 -8.76
C VAL A 224 1.37 -6.61 -7.51
N LEU A 225 1.87 -6.28 -6.33
CA LEU A 225 1.32 -6.69 -5.03
C LEU A 225 0.65 -5.52 -4.31
N THR A 226 1.24 -4.32 -4.38
CA THR A 226 0.87 -3.16 -3.55
C THR A 226 0.02 -2.11 -4.25
N SER A 227 -0.30 -2.29 -5.54
CA SER A 227 -1.00 -1.27 -6.34
C SER A 227 -2.34 -0.83 -5.73
N ASN A 228 -3.19 -1.79 -5.32
CA ASN A 228 -4.50 -1.49 -4.73
C ASN A 228 -4.38 -0.74 -3.40
N ILE A 229 -3.50 -1.18 -2.50
CA ILE A 229 -3.31 -0.56 -1.18
C ILE A 229 -2.62 0.82 -1.29
N ALA A 230 -1.71 1.01 -2.26
CA ALA A 230 -1.13 2.31 -2.56
C ALA A 230 -2.20 3.32 -3.00
N ARG A 231 -3.09 2.88 -3.90
CA ARG A 231 -4.23 3.68 -4.36
C ARG A 231 -5.15 4.07 -3.21
N PHE A 232 -5.52 3.11 -2.36
CA PHE A 232 -6.37 3.35 -1.20
C PHE A 232 -5.77 4.40 -0.27
N TYR A 233 -4.54 4.19 0.21
CA TYR A 233 -3.94 5.12 1.16
C TYR A 233 -3.63 6.49 0.54
N LEU A 234 -3.26 6.57 -0.73
CA LEU A 234 -3.08 7.86 -1.40
C LEU A 234 -4.38 8.67 -1.39
N ALA A 235 -5.52 8.05 -1.75
CA ALA A 235 -6.81 8.73 -1.71
C ALA A 235 -7.20 9.18 -0.29
N LEU A 236 -7.05 8.30 0.71
CA LEU A 236 -7.36 8.63 2.10
C LEU A 236 -6.49 9.79 2.62
N ASN A 237 -5.21 9.80 2.25
CA ASN A 237 -4.29 10.85 2.66
C ASN A 237 -4.60 12.20 1.99
N LEU A 238 -4.90 12.18 0.68
CA LEU A 238 -5.34 13.37 -0.05
C LEU A 238 -6.63 13.96 0.54
N HIS A 239 -7.55 13.12 1.04
CA HIS A 239 -8.72 13.58 1.78
C HIS A 239 -8.33 14.17 3.15
N ARG A 240 -7.61 13.39 3.97
CA ARG A 240 -7.39 13.65 5.41
C ARG A 240 -6.45 14.83 5.65
N TYR A 241 -5.36 14.93 4.89
CA TYR A 241 -4.29 15.90 5.15
C TYR A 241 -4.28 17.06 4.15
N ASP A 242 -4.61 16.80 2.88
CA ASP A 242 -4.47 17.80 1.82
C ASP A 242 -5.81 18.43 1.40
N GLN A 243 -6.94 17.86 1.81
CA GLN A 243 -8.29 18.28 1.41
C GLN A 243 -8.49 18.36 -0.12
N GLN A 244 -7.72 17.58 -0.89
CA GLN A 244 -7.79 17.52 -2.35
C GLN A 244 -8.86 16.51 -2.78
N TYR A 245 -10.12 16.79 -2.46
CA TYR A 245 -11.22 15.82 -2.59
C TYR A 245 -11.46 15.33 -4.03
N GLU A 246 -11.35 16.21 -5.03
CA GLU A 246 -11.53 15.79 -6.44
C GLU A 246 -10.40 14.85 -6.88
N LYS A 247 -9.15 15.16 -6.52
CA LYS A 247 -7.99 14.28 -6.81
C LYS A 247 -8.14 12.94 -6.08
N ALA A 248 -8.52 12.98 -4.80
CA ALA A 248 -8.76 11.78 -4.01
C ALA A 248 -9.88 10.91 -4.62
N LEU A 249 -10.95 11.51 -5.15
CA LEU A 249 -12.00 10.80 -5.87
C LEU A 249 -11.49 10.18 -7.17
N GLY A 250 -10.67 10.89 -7.95
CA GLY A 250 -10.04 10.35 -9.16
C GLY A 250 -9.11 9.17 -8.86
N VAL A 251 -8.44 9.17 -7.70
CA VAL A 251 -7.59 8.06 -7.25
C VAL A 251 -8.42 6.88 -6.74
N LEU A 252 -9.43 7.11 -5.89
CA LEU A 252 -10.23 6.05 -5.26
C LEU A 252 -11.27 5.43 -6.20
N GLY A 253 -11.86 6.24 -7.09
CA GLY A 253 -12.98 5.85 -7.97
C GLY A 253 -12.74 4.53 -8.70
N PRO A 254 -11.61 4.37 -9.44
CA PRO A 254 -11.28 3.13 -10.13
C PRO A 254 -11.14 1.92 -9.20
N LEU A 255 -10.75 2.11 -7.92
CA LEU A 255 -10.69 1.03 -6.94
C LEU A 255 -12.08 0.57 -6.52
N ALA A 256 -12.97 1.52 -6.22
CA ALA A 256 -14.36 1.25 -5.83
C ALA A 256 -15.20 0.69 -7.00
N GLU A 257 -14.83 1.00 -8.24
CA GLU A 257 -15.41 0.41 -9.46
C GLU A 257 -14.91 -1.01 -9.71
N LYS A 258 -13.61 -1.27 -9.51
CA LYS A 258 -13.03 -2.62 -9.64
C LYS A 258 -13.56 -3.59 -8.58
N TYR A 259 -13.76 -3.10 -7.35
CA TYR A 259 -14.24 -3.90 -6.22
C TYR A 259 -15.55 -3.32 -5.66
N PRO A 260 -16.67 -3.43 -6.39
CA PRO A 260 -17.94 -2.86 -5.97
C PRO A 260 -18.50 -3.53 -4.71
N THR A 261 -18.07 -4.75 -4.41
CA THR A 261 -18.46 -5.53 -3.23
C THR A 261 -17.71 -5.15 -1.96
N ASN A 262 -16.75 -4.21 -2.03
CA ASN A 262 -16.04 -3.74 -0.85
C ASN A 262 -16.79 -2.57 -0.19
N PRO A 263 -17.42 -2.79 0.98
CA PRO A 263 -18.21 -1.75 1.63
C PRO A 263 -17.37 -0.56 2.07
N LEU A 264 -16.10 -0.76 2.42
CA LEU A 264 -15.20 0.31 2.85
C LEU A 264 -14.83 1.25 1.70
N PHE A 265 -14.67 0.70 0.48
CA PHE A 265 -14.44 1.52 -0.71
C PHE A 265 -15.69 2.31 -1.10
N GLN A 266 -16.88 1.73 -0.93
CA GLN A 266 -18.13 2.44 -1.11
C GLN A 266 -18.28 3.59 -0.10
N LEU A 267 -18.01 3.36 1.19
CA LEU A 267 -18.03 4.40 2.22
C LEU A 267 -17.06 5.54 1.89
N ALA A 268 -15.79 5.22 1.63
CA ALA A 268 -14.77 6.23 1.32
C ALA A 268 -15.09 7.02 0.03
N ARG A 269 -15.67 6.38 -0.99
CA ARG A 269 -16.16 7.08 -2.19
C ARG A 269 -17.34 7.99 -1.88
N GLY A 270 -18.27 7.52 -1.03
CA GLY A 270 -19.39 8.32 -0.54
C GLY A 270 -18.94 9.56 0.21
N ASP A 271 -17.95 9.44 1.08
CA ASP A 271 -17.36 10.55 1.83
C ASP A 271 -16.75 11.61 0.93
N LEU A 272 -16.04 11.18 -0.12
CA LEU A 272 -15.49 12.09 -1.12
C LEU A 272 -16.59 12.81 -1.90
N TYR A 273 -17.64 12.10 -2.34
CA TYR A 273 -18.79 12.75 -2.95
C TYR A 273 -19.47 13.75 -2.00
N ALA A 274 -19.62 13.41 -0.73
CA ALA A 274 -20.20 14.29 0.29
C ALA A 274 -19.39 15.59 0.43
N LYS A 275 -18.06 15.48 0.54
CA LYS A 275 -17.15 16.64 0.59
C LYS A 275 -17.20 17.53 -0.65
N LEU A 276 -17.54 16.96 -1.79
CA LEU A 276 -17.70 17.67 -3.06
C LEU A 276 -19.13 18.23 -3.25
N GLY A 277 -20.02 18.12 -2.26
CA GLY A 277 -21.41 18.56 -2.35
C GLY A 277 -22.30 17.66 -3.23
N ARG A 278 -21.79 16.52 -3.68
CA ARG A 278 -22.45 15.57 -4.59
C ARG A 278 -23.36 14.61 -3.81
N LYS A 279 -24.37 15.18 -3.13
CA LYS A 279 -25.19 14.48 -2.12
C LYS A 279 -25.88 13.21 -2.65
N GLN A 280 -26.41 13.22 -3.88
CA GLN A 280 -27.08 12.05 -4.45
C GLN A 280 -26.12 10.88 -4.67
N GLN A 281 -24.92 11.16 -5.19
CA GLN A 281 -23.88 10.15 -5.41
C GLN A 281 -23.35 9.61 -4.07
N ALA A 282 -23.18 10.49 -3.07
CA ALA A 282 -22.81 10.08 -1.72
C ALA A 282 -23.84 9.12 -1.11
N LEU A 283 -25.12 9.48 -1.16
CA LEU A 283 -26.22 8.65 -0.66
C LEU A 283 -26.28 7.28 -1.35
N ALA A 284 -26.06 7.23 -2.66
CA ALA A 284 -26.02 5.98 -3.41
C ALA A 284 -24.86 5.08 -2.92
N CYS A 285 -23.68 5.64 -2.67
CA CYS A 285 -22.54 4.90 -2.15
C CYS A 285 -22.78 4.36 -0.74
N TYR A 286 -23.34 5.17 0.17
CA TYR A 286 -23.64 4.72 1.53
C TYR A 286 -24.71 3.61 1.58
N ARG A 287 -25.73 3.70 0.72
CA ARG A 287 -26.73 2.63 0.56
C ARG A 287 -26.11 1.36 -0.01
N ALA A 288 -25.24 1.48 -1.00
CA ALA A 288 -24.51 0.34 -1.54
C ALA A 288 -23.66 -0.34 -0.45
N ALA A 289 -22.89 0.44 0.33
CA ALA A 289 -22.10 -0.09 1.43
C ALA A 289 -22.95 -0.87 2.45
N SER A 290 -24.09 -0.31 2.85
CA SER A 290 -24.99 -0.90 3.84
C SER A 290 -25.74 -2.15 3.33
N ALA A 291 -25.91 -2.28 2.01
CA ALA A 291 -26.60 -3.43 1.41
C ALA A 291 -25.67 -4.64 1.16
N LEU A 292 -24.36 -4.46 1.27
CA LEU A 292 -23.40 -5.53 1.00
C LEU A 292 -23.34 -6.52 2.18
N PRO A 293 -23.34 -7.83 1.90
CA PRO A 293 -23.13 -8.84 2.92
C PRO A 293 -21.65 -8.89 3.33
N VAL A 294 -21.41 -8.91 4.62
CA VAL A 294 -20.11 -9.07 5.27
C VAL A 294 -20.21 -10.23 6.23
N GLN A 295 -19.29 -11.18 6.10
CA GLN A 295 -19.32 -12.43 6.86
C GLN A 295 -19.08 -12.20 8.37
N ASP A 296 -18.28 -11.19 8.71
CA ASP A 296 -17.98 -10.82 10.09
C ASP A 296 -19.09 -9.89 10.64
N ALA A 297 -19.82 -10.37 11.65
CA ALA A 297 -21.00 -9.68 12.19
C ALA A 297 -20.65 -8.35 12.88
N GLU A 298 -19.50 -8.25 13.54
CA GLU A 298 -19.03 -7.00 14.15
C GLU A 298 -18.79 -5.95 13.06
N CYS A 299 -18.05 -6.31 12.01
CA CYS A 299 -17.80 -5.46 10.87
C CYS A 299 -19.10 -5.09 10.11
N GLN A 300 -20.04 -6.02 9.91
CA GLN A 300 -21.34 -5.73 9.28
C GLN A 300 -22.10 -4.64 10.06
N ASN A 301 -22.23 -4.81 11.37
CA ASN A 301 -22.93 -3.86 12.23
C ASN A 301 -22.26 -2.48 12.16
N HIS A 302 -20.93 -2.48 12.12
CA HIS A 302 -20.16 -1.26 12.06
C HIS A 302 -20.31 -0.53 10.71
N ILE A 303 -20.35 -1.26 9.59
CA ILE A 303 -20.63 -0.70 8.27
C ILE A 303 -22.04 -0.10 8.21
N HIS A 304 -23.05 -0.78 8.77
CA HIS A 304 -24.40 -0.23 8.86
C HIS A 304 -24.42 1.06 9.65
N GLU A 305 -23.73 1.11 10.80
CA GLU A 305 -23.66 2.30 11.63
C GLU A 305 -22.95 3.45 10.91
N LEU A 306 -21.79 3.19 10.28
CA LEU A 306 -21.07 4.16 9.47
C LEU A 306 -21.95 4.73 8.36
N ALA A 307 -22.62 3.87 7.58
CA ALA A 307 -23.52 4.31 6.53
C ALA A 307 -24.66 5.17 7.09
N ARG A 308 -25.25 4.78 8.23
CA ARG A 308 -26.33 5.52 8.89
C ARG A 308 -25.88 6.92 9.31
N VAL A 309 -24.74 7.04 10.00
CA VAL A 309 -24.23 8.35 10.45
C VAL A 309 -23.76 9.22 9.29
N SER A 310 -23.14 8.62 8.25
CA SER A 310 -22.74 9.35 7.04
C SER A 310 -23.95 9.90 6.27
N ILE A 311 -25.03 9.11 6.14
CA ILE A 311 -26.29 9.57 5.53
C ILE A 311 -26.91 10.72 6.34
N ALA A 312 -26.94 10.60 7.67
CA ALA A 312 -27.46 11.67 8.53
C ALA A 312 -26.67 12.96 8.35
N ALA A 313 -25.35 12.88 8.20
CA ALA A 313 -24.48 14.03 7.98
C ALA A 313 -24.73 14.77 6.66
N LEU A 314 -25.32 14.13 5.63
CA LEU A 314 -25.69 14.80 4.38
C LEU A 314 -26.83 15.83 4.54
N GLY A 315 -27.68 15.64 5.56
CA GLY A 315 -28.81 16.53 5.88
C GLY A 315 -28.44 17.71 6.75
N SER A 316 -27.29 17.66 7.43
CA SER A 316 -26.82 18.68 8.37
C SER A 316 -25.84 19.70 7.76
N GLN A 317 -25.47 19.53 6.48
CA GLN A 317 -24.59 20.41 5.69
C GLN A 317 -25.38 21.19 4.65
#